data_AF-A0A1F9BWL2-F1
#
_entry.id   AF-A0A1F9BWL2-F1
#
_cell.length_a   1.000
_cell.length_b   1.000
_cell.length_c   1.000
_cell.angle_alpha   90.00
_cell.angle_beta   90.00
_cell.angle_gamma   90.00
#
_symmetry.space_group_name_H-M   'P 1'
#
loop_
_entity.id
_entity.type
_entity.pdbx_description
1 polymer ?
#
loop_
_entity_poly.entity_id
_entity_poly.type
_entity_poly.pdbx_seq_one_letter_code
_entity_poly.pdbx_strand_id
1 'polypeptide(L)' 'MLAKKTSKNQITLPQGIANAFPDTEYFDVSIKDNGIVLMPVKITPAVSVLESVREKMRKLGTTGKDVKEAIRWARRKR' A
#
# COMPACT_ATOMS: atom_id res chain seq x y z
N MET A 1 -6.28 25.47 -9.05
CA MET A 1 -6.17 24.85 -10.40
C MET A 1 -7.39 23.95 -10.59
N LEU A 2 -7.91 23.83 -11.82
CA LEU A 2 -9.07 22.98 -12.13
C LEU A 2 -8.65 21.91 -13.14
N ALA A 3 -9.25 20.73 -13.05
CA ALA A 3 -9.07 19.65 -14.01
C ALA A 3 -10.44 19.20 -14.54
N LYS A 4 -10.53 18.93 -15.85
CA LYS A 4 -11.76 18.47 -16.50
C LYS A 4 -11.71 16.97 -16.72
N LYS A 5 -12.82 16.28 -16.42
CA LYS A 5 -13.02 14.88 -16.80
C LYS A 5 -13.31 14.77 -18.30
N THR A 6 -12.56 13.94 -18.99
CA THR A 6 -12.77 13.66 -20.43
C THR A 6 -13.94 12.71 -20.64
N SER A 7 -14.40 12.57 -21.88
CA SER A 7 -15.44 11.59 -22.26
C SER A 7 -15.04 10.14 -21.98
N LYS A 8 -13.74 9.85 -21.90
CA LYS A 8 -13.18 8.53 -21.54
C LYS A 8 -13.01 8.32 -20.03
N ASN A 9 -13.62 9.17 -19.20
CA ASN A 9 -13.50 9.13 -17.74
C ASN A 9 -12.05 9.30 -17.23
N GLN A 10 -11.24 10.11 -17.94
CA GLN A 10 -9.87 10.43 -17.52
C GLN A 10 -9.83 11.85 -16.91
N ILE A 11 -9.03 12.04 -15.87
CA ILE A 11 -8.70 13.35 -15.31
C ILE A 11 -7.18 13.49 -15.38
N THR A 12 -6.70 14.60 -15.94
CA THR A 12 -5.27 14.91 -16.00
C THR A 12 -4.90 15.82 -14.83
N LEU A 13 -3.90 15.43 -14.05
CA LEU A 13 -3.38 16.27 -12.97
C LEU A 13 -2.63 17.47 -13.54
N PRO A 14 -2.88 18.69 -13.03
CA PRO A 14 -2.09 19.86 -13.43
C PRO A 14 -0.61 19.66 -13.08
N GLN A 15 0.28 20.18 -13.93
CA GLN A 15 1.72 19.95 -13.82
C GLN A 15 2.31 20.34 -12.46
N GLY A 16 1.85 21.45 -11.86
CA GLY A 16 2.31 21.85 -10.52
C GLY A 16 2.01 20.85 -9.41
N ILE A 17 0.92 20.07 -9.54
CA ILE A 17 0.57 19.01 -8.59
C ILE A 17 1.35 17.73 -8.90
N ALA A 18 1.45 17.35 -10.18
CA ALA A 18 2.19 16.16 -10.59
C ALA A 18 3.68 16.25 -10.21
N ASN A 19 4.29 17.42 -10.36
CA ASN A 19 5.70 17.65 -10.01
C ASN A 19 6.01 17.50 -8.51
N ALA A 20 5.00 17.54 -7.63
CA ALA A 20 5.19 17.26 -6.21
C ALA A 20 5.43 15.75 -5.93
N PHE A 21 5.14 14.89 -6.90
CA PHE A 21 5.24 13.43 -6.79
C PHE A 21 5.99 12.82 -8.00
N PRO A 22 7.25 13.20 -8.24
CA PRO A 22 7.97 12.88 -9.48
C PRO A 22 8.18 11.38 -9.73
N ASP A 23 8.30 10.59 -8.66
CA ASP A 23 8.54 9.14 -8.74
C ASP A 23 7.25 8.30 -8.63
N THR A 24 6.09 8.94 -8.67
CA THR A 24 4.81 8.25 -8.52
C THR A 24 4.22 7.88 -9.87
N GLU A 25 4.16 6.58 -10.15
CA GLU A 25 3.51 6.05 -11.35
C GLU A 25 2.03 5.71 -11.11
N TYR A 26 1.67 5.35 -9.88
CA TYR A 26 0.34 4.87 -9.53
C TYR A 26 -0.23 5.62 -8.33
N PHE A 27 -1.54 5.85 -8.38
CA PHE A 27 -2.30 6.41 -7.28
C PHE A 27 -3.37 5.41 -6.84
N ASP A 28 -3.45 5.17 -5.54
CA ASP A 28 -4.65 4.58 -4.96
C ASP A 28 -5.76 5.64 -4.95
N VAL A 29 -6.92 5.27 -5.48
CA VAL A 29 -8.03 6.19 -5.76
C VAL A 29 -9.21 5.79 -4.89
N SER A 30 -9.62 6.68 -3.99
CA SER A 30 -10.77 6.45 -3.12
C SER A 30 -11.69 7.68 -3.06
N ILE A 31 -12.93 7.45 -2.64
CA ILE A 31 -13.87 8.52 -2.31
C ILE A 31 -13.77 8.75 -0.81
N LYS A 32 -13.59 10.01 -0.41
CA LYS A 32 -13.67 10.42 0.98
C LYS A 32 -14.54 11.68 1.05
N ASP A 33 -15.60 11.59 1.85
CA ASP A 33 -16.64 12.62 1.94
C ASP A 33 -17.19 12.97 0.54
N ASN A 34 -17.05 14.22 0.11
CA ASN A 34 -17.45 14.68 -1.22
C ASN A 34 -16.26 14.89 -2.17
N GLY A 35 -15.14 14.18 -1.94
CA GLY A 35 -13.89 14.33 -2.67
C GLY A 35 -13.31 13.01 -3.19
N ILE A 36 -12.52 13.11 -4.25
CA ILE A 36 -11.65 12.03 -4.72
C ILE A 36 -10.27 12.24 -4.08
N VAL A 37 -9.79 11.22 -3.38
CA VAL A 37 -8.43 11.18 -2.82
C VAL A 37 -7.55 10.36 -3.75
N LEU A 38 -6.43 10.95 -4.14
CA LEU A 38 -5.38 10.30 -4.92
C LEU A 38 -4.15 10.18 -4.02
N MET A 39 -3.85 8.95 -3.59
CA MET A 39 -2.71 8.69 -2.72
C MET A 39 -1.59 8.04 -3.53
N PRO A 40 -0.38 8.64 -3.60
CA PRO A 40 0.73 8.05 -4.34
C PRO A 40 1.11 6.70 -3.72
N VAL A 41 1.23 5.66 -4.56
CA VAL A 41 1.62 4.32 -4.13
C VAL A 41 2.71 3.76 -5.03
N LYS A 42 3.55 2.90 -4.44
CA LYS A 42 4.51 2.09 -5.20
C LYS A 42 3.92 0.70 -5.40
N ILE A 43 3.77 0.28 -6.65
CA ILE A 43 3.41 -1.11 -6.95
C ILE A 43 4.69 -1.93 -6.92
N THR A 44 4.95 -2.57 -5.78
CA THR A 44 6.03 -3.55 -5.66
C THR A 44 5.49 -4.95 -5.88
N PRO A 45 6.20 -5.82 -6.62
CA PRO A 45 5.82 -7.23 -6.75
C PRO A 45 5.62 -7.86 -5.35
N ALA A 46 4.52 -8.60 -5.16
CA ALA A 46 4.21 -9.22 -3.86
C ALA A 46 5.36 -10.08 -3.31
N VAL A 47 6.15 -10.69 -4.21
CA VAL A 47 7.33 -11.49 -3.88
C VAL A 47 8.39 -10.66 -3.14
N SER A 48 8.67 -9.42 -3.55
CA SER A 48 9.70 -8.60 -2.90
C SER A 48 9.27 -8.09 -1.52
N VAL A 49 7.97 -7.82 -1.35
CA VAL A 49 7.40 -7.44 -0.06
C VAL A 49 7.49 -8.59 0.93
N LEU A 50 7.13 -9.82 0.51
CA LEU A 50 7.21 -11.00 1.37
C LEU A 50 8.64 -11.31 1.82
N GLU A 51 9.62 -11.20 0.93
CA GLU A 51 11.03 -11.37 1.29
C GLU A 51 11.49 -10.33 2.31
N SER A 52 11.10 -9.06 2.14
CA SER A 52 11.44 -8.00 3.10
C SER A 52 10.80 -8.24 4.49
N VAL A 53 9.57 -8.74 4.53
CA VAL A 53 8.87 -9.10 5.78
C VAL A 53 9.53 -10.31 6.43
N ARG A 54 9.88 -11.36 5.67
CA ARG A 54 10.58 -12.55 6.17
C ARG A 54 11.95 -12.19 6.73
N GLU A 55 12.69 -11.33 6.06
CA GLU A 55 13.98 -10.85 6.55
C GLU A 55 13.83 -10.05 7.86
N LYS A 56 12.80 -9.19 7.95
CA LYS A 56 12.50 -8.47 9.19
C LYS A 56 12.12 -9.41 10.33
N MET A 57 11.28 -10.42 10.07
CA MET A 57 10.94 -11.46 11.04
C MET A 57 12.19 -12.21 11.52
N ARG A 58 13.11 -12.55 10.61
CA ARG A 58 14.39 -13.19 10.96
C ARG A 58 15.25 -12.30 11.87
N LYS A 59 15.37 -11.00 11.56
CA LYS A 59 16.09 -10.03 12.39
C LYS A 59 15.49 -9.84 13.78
N LEU A 60 14.17 -9.95 13.90
CA LEU A 60 13.46 -9.93 15.18
C LEU A 60 13.57 -11.27 15.94
N GLY A 61 14.28 -12.26 15.40
CA GLY A 61 14.42 -13.58 16.01
C GLY A 61 13.14 -14.41 15.96
N THR A 62 12.14 -14.01 15.15
CA THR A 62 10.90 -14.76 14.99
C THR A 62 11.16 -15.98 14.09
N THR A 63 10.90 -17.15 14.63
CA THR A 63 11.13 -18.45 14.02
C THR A 63 9.81 -19.21 13.84
N GLY A 64 9.87 -20.33 13.12
CA GLY A 64 8.72 -21.25 13.03
C GLY A 64 8.26 -21.82 14.37
N LYS A 65 9.09 -21.77 15.43
CA LYS A 65 8.69 -22.19 16.78
C LYS A 65 7.73 -21.18 17.41
N ASP A 66 8.01 -19.89 17.25
CA ASP A 66 7.18 -18.80 17.76
C ASP A 66 5.78 -18.84 17.13
N VAL A 67 5.69 -19.15 15.83
CA VAL A 67 4.41 -19.37 15.15
C VAL A 67 3.66 -20.56 15.73
N LYS A 68 4.34 -21.70 15.98
CA LYS A 68 3.72 -22.88 16.58
C LYS A 68 3.21 -22.60 18.00
N GLU A 69 3.97 -21.85 18.79
CA GLU A 69 3.56 -21.45 20.14
C GLU A 69 2.40 -20.47 20.13
N ALA A 70 2.43 -19.46 19.24
CA ALA A 70 1.33 -18.52 19.06
C ALA A 70 0.03 -19.24 18.64
N ILE A 71 0.11 -20.20 17.71
CA ILE A 71 -1.04 -21.03 17.33
C ILE A 71 -1.55 -21.85 18.52
N ARG A 72 -0.64 -22.47 19.30
CA ARG A 72 -1.01 -23.25 20.48
C ARG A 72 -1.68 -22.37 21.55
N TRP A 73 -1.16 -21.16 21.76
CA TRP A 73 -1.72 -20.16 22.66
C TRP A 73 -3.10 -19.70 22.21
N ALA A 74 -3.27 -19.31 20.94
CA ALA A 74 -4.56 -18.91 20.39
C ALA A 74 -5.62 -20.03 20.42
N ARG A 75 -5.18 -21.29 20.34
CA ARG A 75 -6.05 -22.48 20.43
C ARG A 75 -6.33 -22.95 21.85
N ARG A 76 -5.60 -22.45 22.86
CA ARG A 76 -5.99 -22.66 24.25
C ARG A 76 -7.28 -21.89 24.47
N LYS A 77 -8.41 -22.61 24.50
CA LYS A 77 -9.71 -22.08 24.90
C LYS A 77 -9.55 -21.33 26.22
N ARG A 78 -10.22 -20.18 26.27
CA ARG A 78 -10.59 -19.46 27.49
C ARG A 78 -11.42 -20.37 28.40
#